data_AF-A0A1X0NML2-F1
#
_entry.id   AF-A0A1X0NML2-F1
#
_cell.length_a   1.000
_cell.length_b   1.000
_cell.length_c   1.000
_cell.angle_alpha   90.00
_cell.angle_beta   90.00
_cell.angle_gamma   90.00
#
_symmetry.space_group_name_H-M   'P 1'
#
loop_
_entity.id
_entity.type
_entity.pdbx_description
1 polymer ?
#
loop_
_entity_poly.entity_id
_entity_poly.type
_entity_poly.pdbx_seq_one_letter_code
_entity_poly.pdbx_strand_id
1 'polypeptide(L)'
;MPMLPCRVLCLLAIVFCCVSVTHANAHGKSPYVELARKKVEETLKLKEECERITTATTDAAHKAQAFAEEIKANLETIAADPKEVEKRKIEGRKFIENTTQAAAEAKEVADKTTESATETKNKVFALPDEEEKMKAEDAAEEAENAARVVKEAEDRANTYVKLVEDALQKLDDEVAAAKEKKEKPVETQAQEQTRETQEKQEKQKQHYRSTVTINIHGENLDALLNGAANNSGMALNDGSSSPALLRVPLLLLLLSVLGCMAVC
;
A
#
# COMPACT_ATOMS: atom_id res chain seq x y z
N MET A 1 -67.99 44.33 52.80
CA MET A 1 -66.75 44.38 51.99
C MET A 1 -65.88 43.18 52.37
N PRO A 2 -65.95 42.06 51.62
CA PRO A 2 -65.14 40.89 51.91
C PRO A 2 -63.73 41.08 51.31
N MET A 3 -62.75 41.46 52.14
CA MET A 3 -61.35 41.69 51.72
C MET A 3 -60.45 40.44 51.82
N LEU A 4 -61.01 39.23 51.76
CA LEU A 4 -60.29 38.00 52.08
C LEU A 4 -59.97 37.01 50.93
N PRO A 5 -60.48 37.10 49.67
CA PRO A 5 -60.14 36.08 48.66
C PRO A 5 -58.82 36.34 47.90
N CYS A 6 -58.32 37.59 47.81
CA CYS A 6 -57.14 37.88 46.96
C CYS A 6 -55.83 37.31 47.50
N ARG A 7 -55.62 37.23 48.81
CA ARG A 7 -54.34 36.76 49.38
C ARG A 7 -54.15 35.25 49.27
N VAL A 8 -55.25 34.49 49.34
CA VAL A 8 -55.23 33.02 49.23
C VAL A 8 -55.01 32.58 47.78
N LEU A 9 -55.58 33.30 46.82
CA LEU A 9 -55.40 33.01 45.38
C LEU A 9 -53.97 33.32 44.91
N CYS A 10 -53.32 34.38 45.39
CA CYS A 10 -51.93 34.69 45.04
C CYS A 10 -50.93 33.63 45.54
N LEU A 11 -51.15 33.07 46.74
CA LEU A 11 -50.28 32.01 47.27
C LEU A 11 -50.46 30.69 46.51
N LEU A 12 -51.69 30.35 46.12
CA LEU A 12 -51.95 29.18 45.29
C LEU A 12 -51.30 29.28 43.90
N ALA A 13 -51.29 30.48 43.29
CA ALA A 13 -50.63 30.71 42.00
C ALA A 13 -49.10 30.54 42.08
N ILE A 14 -48.47 30.98 43.17
CA ILE A 14 -47.02 30.80 43.40
C ILE A 14 -46.70 29.32 43.59
N VAL A 15 -47.50 28.58 44.37
CA VAL A 15 -47.30 27.14 44.58
C VAL A 15 -47.52 26.36 43.27
N PHE A 16 -48.54 26.69 42.46
CA PHE A 16 -48.73 26.07 41.16
C PHE A 16 -47.59 26.40 40.19
N CYS A 17 -47.08 27.63 40.21
CA CYS A 17 -45.93 28.04 39.41
C CYS A 17 -44.65 27.29 39.81
N CYS A 18 -44.45 26.98 41.10
CA CYS A 18 -43.29 26.21 41.57
C CYS A 18 -43.41 24.70 41.31
N VAL A 19 -44.61 24.13 41.23
CA VAL A 19 -44.81 22.68 40.95
C VAL A 19 -44.79 22.38 39.44
N SER A 20 -45.01 23.38 38.57
CA SER A 20 -44.93 23.23 37.11
C SER A 20 -43.51 23.31 36.50
N VAL A 21 -42.45 23.56 37.30
CA VAL A 21 -41.05 23.63 36.80
C VAL A 21 -40.32 22.28 36.92
N THR A 22 -41.01 21.24 37.37
CA THR A 22 -40.49 19.87 37.40
C THR A 22 -40.92 19.13 36.13
N HIS A 23 -39.97 18.85 35.23
CA HIS A 23 -40.01 17.96 34.05
C HIS A 23 -40.02 18.58 32.63
N ALA A 24 -39.37 19.72 32.40
CA ALA A 24 -38.89 20.05 31.04
C ALA A 24 -37.58 19.33 30.66
N ASN A 25 -37.20 18.26 31.36
CA ASN A 25 -36.00 17.47 31.06
C ASN A 25 -36.29 16.27 30.13
N ALA A 26 -37.44 16.25 29.47
CA ALA A 26 -37.71 15.32 28.38
C ALA A 26 -37.08 15.85 27.06
N HIS A 27 -35.80 16.21 27.09
CA HIS A 27 -34.98 16.21 25.88
C HIS A 27 -34.78 14.74 25.48
N GLY A 28 -35.82 14.12 24.92
CA GLY A 28 -35.64 12.91 24.14
C GLY A 28 -34.57 13.23 23.12
N LYS A 29 -33.46 12.46 23.13
CA LYS A 29 -32.41 12.61 22.13
C LYS A 29 -33.08 12.67 20.77
N SER A 30 -32.91 13.79 20.07
CA SER A 30 -33.46 13.92 18.74
C SER A 30 -32.91 12.77 17.90
N PRO A 31 -33.75 12.02 17.16
CA PRO A 31 -33.29 10.90 16.34
C PRO A 31 -32.20 11.33 15.35
N TYR A 32 -32.15 12.62 15.00
CA TYR A 32 -31.09 13.21 14.18
C TYR A 32 -29.72 13.30 14.88
N VAL A 33 -29.69 13.57 16.19
CA VAL A 33 -28.44 13.60 16.99
C VAL A 33 -27.83 12.20 17.05
N GLU A 34 -28.66 11.19 17.28
CA GLU A 34 -28.21 9.79 17.32
C GLU A 34 -27.70 9.32 15.95
N LEU A 35 -28.40 9.69 14.88
CA LEU A 35 -27.95 9.42 13.50
C LEU A 35 -26.61 10.10 13.17
N ALA A 36 -26.43 11.35 13.59
CA ALA A 36 -25.17 12.09 13.38
C ALA A 36 -24.00 11.41 14.11
N ARG A 37 -24.18 11.06 15.40
CA ARG A 37 -23.16 10.35 16.19
C ARG A 37 -22.81 8.99 15.59
N LYS A 38 -23.82 8.22 15.19
CA LYS A 38 -23.60 6.93 14.51
C LYS A 38 -22.79 7.10 13.23
N LYS A 39 -23.04 8.16 12.45
CA LYS A 39 -22.28 8.43 11.24
C LYS A 39 -20.81 8.78 11.53
N VAL A 40 -20.55 9.57 12.57
CA VAL A 40 -19.17 9.85 13.03
C VAL A 40 -18.44 8.56 13.39
N GLU A 41 -19.08 7.66 14.14
CA GLU A 41 -18.50 6.35 14.48
C GLU A 41 -18.22 5.48 13.24
N GLU A 42 -19.13 5.46 12.28
CA GLU A 42 -18.93 4.76 10.99
C GLU A 42 -17.75 5.36 10.20
N THR A 43 -17.64 6.69 10.15
CA THR A 43 -16.53 7.39 9.49
C THR A 43 -15.18 7.08 10.14
N LEU A 44 -15.11 7.05 11.47
CA LEU A 44 -13.88 6.70 12.19
C LEU A 44 -13.45 5.25 11.94
N LYS A 45 -14.39 4.30 11.91
CA LYS A 45 -14.09 2.90 11.56
C LYS A 45 -13.55 2.76 10.13
N LEU A 46 -14.13 3.50 9.19
CA LEU A 46 -13.66 3.52 7.81
C LEU A 46 -12.28 4.15 7.66
N LYS A 47 -11.95 5.18 8.46
CA LYS A 47 -10.59 5.72 8.54
C LYS A 47 -9.58 4.64 8.98
N GLU A 48 -9.86 3.92 10.06
CA GLU A 48 -8.98 2.81 10.52
C GLU A 48 -8.83 1.72 9.44
N GLU A 49 -9.90 1.43 8.71
CA GLU A 49 -9.86 0.50 7.59
C GLU A 49 -8.99 1.00 6.43
N CYS A 50 -9.07 2.29 6.09
CA CYS A 50 -8.17 2.93 5.12
C CYS A 50 -6.69 2.75 5.49
N GLU A 51 -6.31 2.93 6.76
CA GLU A 51 -4.92 2.77 7.22
C GLU A 51 -4.42 1.32 7.05
N ARG A 52 -5.27 0.35 7.40
CA ARG A 52 -4.98 -1.08 7.22
C ARG A 52 -4.81 -1.43 5.74
N ILE A 53 -5.73 -0.98 4.89
CA ILE A 53 -5.71 -1.27 3.45
C ILE A 53 -4.53 -0.58 2.78
N THR A 54 -4.22 0.66 3.13
CA THR A 54 -3.03 1.38 2.65
C THR A 54 -1.77 0.54 2.85
N THR A 55 -1.60 -0.01 4.06
CA THR A 55 -0.44 -0.84 4.41
C THR A 55 -0.38 -2.09 3.55
N ALA A 56 -1.49 -2.83 3.45
CA ALA A 56 -1.56 -4.06 2.67
C ALA A 56 -1.31 -3.83 1.18
N THR A 57 -1.92 -2.80 0.60
CA THR A 57 -1.76 -2.44 -0.81
C THR A 57 -0.35 -1.96 -1.11
N THR A 58 0.26 -1.17 -0.22
CA THR A 58 1.65 -0.73 -0.35
C THR A 58 2.62 -1.91 -0.29
N ASP A 59 2.41 -2.86 0.62
CA ASP A 59 3.25 -4.07 0.72
C ASP A 59 3.14 -4.96 -0.52
N ALA A 60 1.92 -5.15 -1.05
CA ALA A 60 1.71 -5.88 -2.30
C ALA A 60 2.41 -5.20 -3.47
N ALA A 61 2.26 -3.88 -3.56
CA ALA A 61 2.91 -3.05 -4.58
C ALA A 61 4.44 -3.19 -4.51
N HIS A 62 5.07 -2.99 -3.35
CA HIS A 62 6.53 -3.09 -3.23
C HIS A 62 7.06 -4.49 -3.57
N LYS A 63 6.33 -5.57 -3.23
CA LYS A 63 6.71 -6.93 -3.63
C LYS A 63 6.64 -7.12 -5.14
N ALA A 64 5.61 -6.59 -5.80
CA ALA A 64 5.50 -6.62 -7.26
C ALA A 64 6.65 -5.83 -7.93
N GLN A 65 6.99 -4.65 -7.40
CA GLN A 65 8.15 -3.88 -7.87
C GLN A 65 9.45 -4.67 -7.76
N ALA A 66 9.74 -5.20 -6.57
CA ALA A 66 10.97 -5.96 -6.32
C ALA A 66 11.10 -7.16 -7.27
N PHE A 67 9.99 -7.87 -7.52
CA PHE A 67 9.95 -8.95 -8.49
C PHE A 67 10.26 -8.49 -9.92
N ALA A 68 9.66 -7.38 -10.38
CA ALA A 68 9.91 -6.82 -11.70
C ALA A 68 11.39 -6.38 -11.87
N GLU A 69 11.98 -5.80 -10.83
CA GLU A 69 13.39 -5.40 -10.81
C GLU A 69 14.33 -6.62 -10.84
N GLU A 70 13.99 -7.69 -10.10
CA GLU A 70 14.76 -8.93 -10.11
C GLU A 70 14.78 -9.60 -11.49
N ILE A 71 13.64 -9.64 -12.20
CA ILE A 71 13.59 -10.13 -13.58
C ILE A 71 14.49 -9.29 -14.48
N LYS A 72 14.39 -7.95 -14.39
CA LYS A 72 15.19 -7.04 -15.24
C LYS A 72 16.69 -7.21 -14.98
N ALA A 73 17.10 -7.37 -13.73
CA ALA A 73 18.50 -7.55 -13.36
C ALA A 73 19.08 -8.89 -13.85
N ASN A 74 18.27 -9.94 -13.94
CA ASN A 74 18.71 -11.28 -14.30
C ASN A 74 18.18 -11.75 -15.67
N LEU A 75 17.77 -10.81 -16.53
CA LEU A 75 16.99 -11.08 -17.74
C LEU A 75 17.63 -12.16 -18.63
N GLU A 76 18.89 -11.97 -19.02
CA GLU A 76 19.62 -12.90 -19.89
C GLU A 76 19.81 -14.28 -19.24
N THR A 77 20.07 -14.30 -17.92
CA THR A 77 20.29 -15.54 -17.17
C THR A 77 18.99 -16.34 -17.06
N ILE A 78 17.87 -15.68 -16.76
CA ILE A 78 16.55 -16.31 -16.71
C ILE A 78 16.17 -16.80 -18.11
N ALA A 79 16.33 -15.97 -19.15
CA ALA A 79 15.96 -16.32 -20.52
C ALA A 79 16.72 -17.54 -21.08
N ALA A 80 17.93 -17.82 -20.57
CA ALA A 80 18.72 -18.98 -20.94
C ALA A 80 18.18 -20.31 -20.37
N ASP A 81 17.35 -20.28 -19.31
CA ASP A 81 16.75 -21.46 -18.67
C ASP A 81 15.22 -21.48 -18.85
N PRO A 82 14.68 -22.30 -19.77
CA PRO A 82 13.24 -22.41 -20.00
C PRO A 82 12.41 -22.75 -18.75
N LYS A 83 12.97 -23.50 -17.79
CA LYS A 83 12.25 -23.85 -16.56
C LYS A 83 12.09 -22.64 -15.64
N GLU A 84 13.15 -21.83 -15.51
CA GLU A 84 13.10 -20.61 -14.72
C GLU A 84 12.19 -19.56 -15.38
N VAL A 85 12.18 -19.45 -16.72
CA VAL A 85 11.23 -18.59 -17.45
C VAL A 85 9.78 -18.91 -17.07
N GLU A 86 9.37 -20.18 -17.19
CA GLU A 86 7.99 -20.58 -16.89
C GLU A 86 7.64 -20.35 -15.42
N LYS A 87 8.56 -20.65 -14.51
CA LYS A 87 8.39 -20.39 -13.08
C LYS A 87 8.17 -18.89 -12.81
N ARG A 88 9.02 -18.02 -13.36
CA ARG A 88 8.91 -16.56 -13.22
C ARG A 88 7.63 -16.02 -13.83
N LYS A 89 7.18 -16.54 -14.97
CA LYS A 89 5.87 -16.15 -15.53
C LYS A 89 4.70 -16.49 -14.61
N ILE A 90 4.71 -17.68 -14.00
CA ILE A 90 3.67 -18.08 -13.05
C ILE A 90 3.69 -17.17 -11.81
N GLU A 91 4.88 -16.92 -11.25
CA GLU A 91 5.04 -16.01 -10.11
C GLU A 91 4.62 -14.58 -10.44
N GLY A 92 5.00 -14.06 -11.62
CA GLY A 92 4.62 -12.74 -12.07
C GLY A 92 3.12 -12.56 -12.24
N ARG A 93 2.41 -13.58 -12.77
CA ARG A 93 0.94 -13.56 -12.82
C ARG A 93 0.31 -13.50 -11.44
N LYS A 94 0.86 -14.20 -10.45
CA LYS A 94 0.39 -14.11 -9.05
C LYS A 94 0.60 -12.72 -8.46
N PHE A 95 1.73 -12.07 -8.75
CA PHE A 95 1.96 -10.68 -8.32
C PHE A 95 0.97 -9.71 -8.97
N ILE A 96 0.70 -9.86 -10.27
CA ILE A 96 -0.30 -9.06 -10.99
C ILE A 96 -1.68 -9.23 -10.35
N GLU A 97 -2.12 -10.47 -10.14
CA GLU A 97 -3.44 -10.77 -9.56
C GLU A 97 -3.59 -10.21 -8.15
N ASN A 98 -2.66 -10.54 -7.24
CA ASN A 98 -2.72 -10.10 -5.85
C ASN A 98 -2.66 -8.57 -5.72
N THR A 99 -1.81 -7.91 -6.52
CA THR A 99 -1.63 -6.45 -6.46
C THR A 99 -2.84 -5.74 -7.07
N THR A 100 -3.40 -6.28 -8.15
CA THR A 100 -4.65 -5.77 -8.75
C THR A 100 -5.82 -5.91 -7.79
N GLN A 101 -5.93 -7.04 -7.09
CA GLN A 101 -6.97 -7.23 -6.07
C GLN A 101 -6.82 -6.22 -4.93
N ALA A 102 -5.60 -6.04 -4.40
CA ALA A 102 -5.34 -5.07 -3.34
C ALA A 102 -5.64 -3.63 -3.78
N ALA A 103 -5.38 -3.29 -5.05
CA ALA A 103 -5.75 -1.98 -5.62
C ALA A 103 -7.29 -1.81 -5.71
N ALA A 104 -8.02 -2.85 -6.12
CA ALA A 104 -9.48 -2.80 -6.20
C ALA A 104 -10.13 -2.63 -4.81
N GLU A 105 -9.64 -3.35 -3.80
CA GLU A 105 -10.08 -3.21 -2.41
C GLU A 105 -9.76 -1.81 -1.85
N ALA A 106 -8.56 -1.28 -2.15
CA ALA A 106 -8.18 0.10 -1.82
C ALA A 106 -9.16 1.12 -2.38
N LYS A 107 -9.50 1.00 -3.66
CA LYS A 107 -10.46 1.88 -4.32
C LYS A 107 -11.83 1.86 -3.62
N GLU A 108 -12.37 0.67 -3.38
CA GLU A 108 -13.70 0.50 -2.76
C GLU A 108 -13.75 1.14 -1.38
N VAL A 109 -12.74 0.90 -0.54
CA VAL A 109 -12.67 1.45 0.81
C VAL A 109 -12.49 2.97 0.78
N ALA A 110 -11.66 3.51 -0.12
CA ALA A 110 -11.47 4.94 -0.25
C ALA A 110 -12.76 5.67 -0.68
N ASP A 111 -13.52 5.09 -1.62
CA ASP A 111 -14.78 5.68 -2.09
C ASP A 111 -15.85 5.66 -1.00
N LYS A 112 -16.02 4.53 -0.27
CA LYS A 112 -16.93 4.45 0.89
C LYS A 112 -16.55 5.43 1.99
N THR A 113 -15.26 5.59 2.25
CA THR A 113 -14.75 6.52 3.28
C THR A 113 -15.05 7.97 2.90
N THR A 114 -14.85 8.32 1.63
CA THR A 114 -15.16 9.66 1.09
C THR A 114 -16.66 9.97 1.21
N GLU A 115 -17.52 9.01 0.85
CA GLU A 115 -18.98 9.13 0.99
C GLU A 115 -19.40 9.30 2.45
N SER A 116 -18.84 8.46 3.34
CA SER A 116 -19.11 8.53 4.79
C SER A 116 -18.69 9.86 5.40
N ALA A 117 -17.50 10.37 5.05
CA ALA A 117 -17.02 11.67 5.51
C ALA A 117 -17.92 12.82 5.03
N THR A 118 -18.35 12.79 3.77
CA THR A 118 -19.28 13.78 3.20
C THR A 118 -20.62 13.78 3.95
N GLU A 119 -21.17 12.59 4.20
CA GLU A 119 -22.39 12.44 4.99
C GLU A 119 -22.24 12.93 6.43
N THR A 120 -21.08 12.68 7.06
CA THR A 120 -20.78 13.17 8.41
C THR A 120 -20.79 14.69 8.44
N LYS A 121 -20.08 15.36 7.53
CA LYS A 121 -20.10 16.83 7.40
C LYS A 121 -21.51 17.39 7.22
N ASN A 122 -22.33 16.74 6.39
CA ASN A 122 -23.71 17.17 6.17
C ASN A 122 -24.61 17.04 7.41
N LYS A 123 -24.29 16.09 8.32
CA LYS A 123 -25.07 15.81 9.53
C LYS A 123 -24.54 16.54 10.78
N VAL A 124 -23.36 17.19 10.71
CA VAL A 124 -22.74 17.95 11.83
C VAL A 124 -23.72 18.95 12.45
N PHE A 125 -24.52 19.66 11.66
CA PHE A 125 -25.47 20.66 12.16
C PHE A 125 -26.55 20.09 13.10
N ALA A 126 -26.79 18.78 13.07
CA ALA A 126 -27.73 18.13 13.98
C ALA A 126 -27.16 17.96 15.41
N LEU A 127 -25.86 18.12 15.61
CA LEU A 127 -25.22 18.01 16.92
C LEU A 127 -25.48 19.28 17.75
N PRO A 128 -25.87 19.14 19.03
CA PRO A 128 -26.31 20.26 19.85
C PRO A 128 -25.15 21.10 20.40
N ASP A 129 -23.96 20.50 20.50
CA ASP A 129 -22.79 21.05 21.17
C ASP A 129 -21.69 21.37 20.14
N GLU A 130 -21.05 22.53 20.27
CA GLU A 130 -20.05 22.99 19.30
C GLU A 130 -18.76 22.16 19.35
N GLU A 131 -18.39 21.62 20.51
CA GLU A 131 -17.27 20.71 20.65
C GLU A 131 -17.56 19.38 19.95
N GLU A 132 -18.79 18.86 20.04
CA GLU A 132 -19.22 17.67 19.29
C GLU A 132 -19.19 17.91 17.77
N LYS A 133 -19.57 19.11 17.31
CA LYS A 133 -19.49 19.47 15.88
C LYS A 133 -18.05 19.49 15.37
N MET A 134 -17.15 20.18 16.09
CA MET A 134 -15.73 20.23 15.72
C MET A 134 -15.13 18.82 15.64
N LYS A 135 -15.40 17.96 16.62
CA LYS A 135 -14.93 16.56 16.59
C LYS A 135 -15.46 15.77 15.39
N ALA A 136 -16.70 16.01 15.00
CA ALA A 136 -17.30 15.35 13.85
C ALA A 136 -16.71 15.87 12.52
N GLU A 137 -16.39 17.16 12.42
CA GLU A 137 -15.68 17.75 11.29
C GLU A 137 -14.25 17.21 11.19
N ASP A 138 -13.51 17.19 12.30
CA ASP A 138 -12.15 16.63 12.39
C ASP A 138 -12.16 15.16 11.95
N ALA A 139 -13.10 14.35 12.45
CA ALA A 139 -13.23 12.95 12.07
C ALA A 139 -13.47 12.76 10.56
N ALA A 140 -14.28 13.64 9.95
CA ALA A 140 -14.52 13.59 8.51
C ALA A 140 -13.29 14.03 7.70
N GLU A 141 -12.56 15.06 8.14
CA GLU A 141 -11.32 15.50 7.49
C GLU A 141 -10.21 14.44 7.58
N GLU A 142 -10.05 13.82 8.75
CA GLU A 142 -9.10 12.72 8.92
C GLU A 142 -9.45 11.52 8.02
N ALA A 143 -10.74 11.19 7.90
CA ALA A 143 -11.19 10.12 7.01
C ALA A 143 -10.96 10.44 5.52
N GLU A 144 -11.20 11.68 5.08
CA GLU A 144 -10.88 12.12 3.71
C GLU A 144 -9.38 12.06 3.43
N ASN A 145 -8.55 12.51 4.39
CA ASN A 145 -7.11 12.41 4.28
C ASN A 145 -6.65 10.95 4.17
N ALA A 146 -7.22 10.05 4.98
CA ALA A 146 -6.94 8.62 4.89
C ALA A 146 -7.37 8.03 3.53
N ALA A 147 -8.55 8.39 3.03
CA ALA A 147 -9.03 7.95 1.72
C ALA A 147 -8.11 8.42 0.57
N ARG A 148 -7.56 9.65 0.66
CA ARG A 148 -6.57 10.14 -0.31
C ARG A 148 -5.29 9.29 -0.30
N VAL A 149 -4.78 8.97 0.89
CA VAL A 149 -3.58 8.13 1.03
C VAL A 149 -3.82 6.72 0.45
N VAL A 150 -5.01 6.15 0.66
CA VAL A 150 -5.39 4.86 0.04
C VAL A 150 -5.38 4.96 -1.49
N LYS A 151 -5.88 6.05 -2.07
CA LYS A 151 -5.84 6.27 -3.53
C LYS A 151 -4.43 6.39 -4.08
N GLU A 152 -3.53 7.05 -3.35
CA GLU A 152 -2.10 7.07 -3.72
C GLU A 152 -1.47 5.66 -3.68
N ALA A 153 -1.87 4.82 -2.72
CA ALA A 153 -1.44 3.42 -2.65
C ALA A 153 -2.02 2.58 -3.80
N GLU A 154 -3.29 2.79 -4.17
CA GLU A 154 -3.92 2.20 -5.35
C GLU A 154 -3.15 2.55 -6.64
N ASP A 155 -2.86 3.83 -6.87
CA ASP A 155 -2.13 4.30 -8.05
C ASP A 155 -0.73 3.68 -8.14
N ARG A 156 -0.05 3.54 -7.00
CA ARG A 156 1.25 2.87 -6.91
C ARG A 156 1.14 1.38 -7.24
N ALA A 157 0.16 0.69 -6.68
CA ALA A 157 -0.10 -0.72 -6.96
C ALA A 157 -0.35 -0.94 -8.46
N ASN A 158 -1.20 -0.12 -9.08
CA ASN A 158 -1.46 -0.15 -10.53
C ASN A 158 -0.20 0.11 -11.36
N THR A 159 0.65 1.03 -10.92
CA THR A 159 1.93 1.32 -11.58
C THR A 159 2.85 0.11 -11.54
N TYR A 160 2.96 -0.58 -10.40
CA TYR A 160 3.85 -1.72 -10.26
C TYR A 160 3.33 -2.99 -10.91
N VAL A 161 2.01 -3.16 -11.04
CA VAL A 161 1.44 -4.19 -11.93
C VAL A 161 1.97 -4.03 -13.35
N LYS A 162 1.94 -2.82 -13.91
CA LYS A 162 2.48 -2.55 -15.26
C LYS A 162 3.98 -2.83 -15.35
N LEU A 163 4.75 -2.54 -14.29
CA LEU A 163 6.17 -2.88 -14.28
C LEU A 163 6.42 -4.40 -14.34
N VAL A 164 5.58 -5.20 -13.68
CA VAL A 164 5.66 -6.66 -13.76
C VAL A 164 5.28 -7.13 -15.17
N GLU A 165 4.20 -6.62 -15.75
CA GLU A 165 3.81 -6.92 -17.13
C GLU A 165 4.93 -6.61 -18.12
N ASP A 166 5.53 -5.41 -18.03
CA ASP A 166 6.66 -5.00 -18.86
C ASP A 166 7.88 -5.90 -18.67
N ALA A 167 8.17 -6.32 -17.43
CA ALA A 167 9.30 -7.21 -17.15
C ALA A 167 9.09 -8.61 -17.75
N LEU A 168 7.87 -9.14 -17.67
CA LEU A 168 7.50 -10.42 -18.27
C LEU A 168 7.54 -10.35 -19.80
N GLN A 169 7.09 -9.24 -20.41
CA GLN A 169 7.18 -9.05 -21.85
C GLN A 169 8.63 -9.00 -22.33
N LYS A 170 9.50 -8.27 -21.64
CA LYS A 170 10.94 -8.24 -21.95
C LYS A 170 11.59 -9.62 -21.82
N LEU A 171 11.14 -10.42 -20.85
CA LEU A 171 11.61 -11.79 -20.70
C LEU A 171 11.20 -12.65 -21.91
N ASP A 172 9.98 -12.48 -22.42
CA ASP A 172 9.52 -13.15 -23.63
C ASP A 172 10.33 -12.76 -24.87
N ASP A 173 10.60 -11.46 -25.03
CA ASP A 173 11.41 -10.94 -26.14
C ASP A 173 12.85 -11.51 -26.10
N GLU A 174 13.47 -11.56 -24.91
CA GLU A 174 14.83 -12.11 -24.75
C GLU A 174 14.86 -13.62 -25.02
N VAL A 175 13.83 -14.37 -24.59
CA VAL A 175 13.72 -15.80 -24.91
C VAL A 175 13.60 -16.04 -26.41
N ALA A 176 12.87 -15.18 -27.13
CA ALA A 176 12.78 -15.25 -28.59
C ALA A 176 14.15 -14.95 -29.24
N ALA A 177 14.83 -13.89 -28.82
CA ALA A 177 16.16 -13.53 -29.32
C ALA A 177 17.21 -14.61 -29.05
N ALA A 178 17.17 -15.26 -27.88
CA ALA A 178 18.06 -16.36 -27.53
C ALA A 178 17.86 -17.61 -28.39
N LYS A 179 16.62 -17.88 -28.85
CA LYS A 179 16.32 -18.98 -29.78
C LYS A 179 16.88 -18.71 -31.18
N GLU A 180 16.68 -17.50 -31.71
CA GLU A 180 17.21 -17.12 -33.03
C GLU A 180 18.74 -17.22 -33.12
N LYS A 181 19.46 -16.88 -32.03
CA LYS A 181 20.92 -17.03 -31.95
C LYS A 181 21.37 -18.50 -32.00
N LYS A 182 20.56 -19.44 -31.52
CA LYS A 182 20.88 -20.88 -31.51
C LYS A 182 20.61 -21.59 -32.85
N GLU A 183 19.71 -21.06 -33.68
CA GLU A 183 19.37 -21.68 -34.97
C GLU A 183 20.29 -21.26 -36.13
N LYS A 184 21.02 -20.14 -36.01
CA LYS A 184 21.94 -19.66 -37.06
C LYS A 184 23.39 -20.22 -37.11
N PRO A 185 23.88 -21.20 -36.32
CA PRO A 185 25.32 -21.52 -36.32
C PRO A 185 25.82 -22.54 -37.37
N VAL A 186 25.13 -22.87 -38.47
CA VAL A 186 25.56 -23.98 -39.36
C VAL A 186 25.59 -23.67 -40.88
N GLU A 187 25.86 -22.45 -41.33
CA GLU A 187 25.98 -22.21 -42.80
C GLU A 187 27.16 -21.33 -43.25
N THR A 188 28.22 -21.17 -42.44
CA THR A 188 29.37 -20.33 -42.87
C THR A 188 30.76 -20.91 -42.62
N GLN A 189 30.89 -22.19 -42.26
CA GLN A 189 32.20 -22.82 -42.02
C GLN A 189 32.60 -23.95 -42.99
N ALA A 190 31.93 -24.11 -44.13
CA ALA A 190 32.25 -25.17 -45.11
C ALA A 190 32.82 -24.70 -46.45
N GLN A 191 33.09 -23.40 -46.68
CA GLN A 191 33.39 -22.90 -48.03
C GLN A 191 34.66 -22.02 -48.16
N GLU A 192 35.72 -22.27 -47.40
CA GLU A 192 37.03 -21.60 -47.62
C GLU A 192 38.26 -22.52 -47.61
N GLN A 193 38.10 -23.85 -47.76
CA GLN A 193 39.25 -24.79 -47.81
C GLN A 193 39.58 -25.39 -49.19
N THR A 194 39.11 -24.83 -50.31
CA THR A 194 39.44 -25.38 -51.66
C THR A 194 39.99 -24.35 -52.65
N ARG A 195 40.68 -23.30 -52.19
CA ARG A 195 41.35 -22.35 -53.11
C ARG A 195 42.70 -21.85 -52.60
N GLU A 196 43.53 -22.75 -52.10
CA GLU A 196 44.96 -22.49 -51.89
C GLU A 196 45.81 -23.44 -52.74
N THR A 197 45.81 -23.24 -54.06
CA THR A 197 46.96 -23.62 -54.90
C THR A 197 46.96 -22.72 -56.13
N GLN A 198 48.05 -21.99 -56.33
CA GLN A 198 48.25 -20.89 -57.33
C GLN A 198 47.65 -19.57 -56.80
N GLU A 199 48.40 -18.56 -56.37
CA GLU A 199 49.61 -17.99 -56.93
C GLU A 199 50.56 -17.48 -55.83
N LYS A 200 51.80 -17.96 -55.90
CA LYS A 200 52.98 -17.38 -55.27
C LYS A 200 53.68 -16.54 -56.33
N GLN A 201 54.27 -15.42 -55.91
CA GLN A 201 54.93 -14.34 -56.68
C GLN A 201 53.93 -13.22 -57.00
N GLU A 202 54.05 -12.01 -56.45
CA GLU A 202 55.18 -11.12 -56.67
C GLU A 202 55.09 -9.88 -55.73
N LYS A 203 56.24 -9.39 -55.22
CA LYS A 203 56.51 -8.07 -54.58
C LYS A 203 55.82 -7.79 -53.23
N GLN A 204 56.47 -7.85 -52.07
CA GLN A 204 57.71 -7.18 -51.62
C GLN A 204 57.73 -5.67 -51.92
N LYS A 205 57.24 -4.84 -50.98
CA LYS A 205 57.98 -3.69 -50.40
C LYS A 205 57.12 -2.85 -49.42
N GLN A 206 57.79 -2.45 -48.34
CA GLN A 206 57.51 -1.34 -47.41
C GLN A 206 56.51 -1.65 -46.28
N HIS A 207 56.98 -2.03 -45.09
CA HIS A 207 57.39 -1.10 -44.02
C HIS A 207 56.34 -0.03 -43.71
N TYR A 208 55.49 -0.28 -42.72
CA TYR A 208 55.38 0.65 -41.59
C TYR A 208 54.96 -0.08 -40.31
N ARG A 209 55.88 -0.10 -39.36
CA ARG A 209 55.71 -0.57 -37.99
C ARG A 209 55.18 0.63 -37.21
N SER A 210 53.92 0.62 -36.79
CA SER A 210 53.42 1.55 -35.78
C SER A 210 52.85 0.73 -34.62
N THR A 211 53.70 0.54 -33.62
CA THR A 211 53.32 0.13 -32.28
C THR A 211 52.61 1.30 -31.61
N VAL A 212 51.27 1.25 -31.55
CA VAL A 212 50.51 2.12 -30.65
C VAL A 212 50.39 1.42 -29.30
N THR A 213 51.34 1.71 -28.42
CA THR A 213 51.17 1.58 -26.97
C THR A 213 50.19 2.65 -26.52
N ILE A 214 48.96 2.25 -26.16
CA ILE A 214 48.06 3.11 -25.39
C ILE A 214 48.50 2.98 -23.93
N ASN A 215 49.33 3.92 -23.48
CA ASN A 215 49.51 4.21 -22.06
C ASN A 215 48.20 4.81 -21.54
N ILE A 216 47.38 4.00 -20.87
CA ILE A 216 46.33 4.55 -20.01
C ILE A 216 47.01 4.89 -18.68
N HIS A 217 47.30 6.17 -18.55
CA HIS A 217 47.77 6.80 -17.32
C HIS A 217 46.67 6.62 -16.26
N GLY A 218 46.98 5.82 -15.24
CA GLY A 218 46.13 5.66 -14.08
C GLY A 218 46.25 6.88 -13.19
N GLU A 219 45.32 7.81 -13.31
CA GLU A 219 44.94 8.71 -12.23
C GLU A 219 43.42 8.89 -12.30
N ASN A 220 42.77 8.68 -11.15
CA ASN A 220 41.36 8.99 -10.86
C ASN A 220 40.32 7.87 -11.06
N LEU A 221 40.56 6.72 -10.43
CA LEU A 221 39.51 5.72 -10.11
C LEU A 221 39.32 5.52 -8.59
N ASP A 222 39.92 6.38 -7.76
CA ASP A 222 39.83 6.35 -6.29
C ASP A 222 38.72 7.26 -5.71
N ALA A 223 37.99 8.00 -6.54
CA ALA A 223 36.98 8.98 -6.07
C ALA A 223 35.52 8.48 -6.10
N LEU A 224 35.24 7.24 -6.52
CA LEU A 224 33.85 6.74 -6.65
C LEU A 224 33.47 5.59 -5.71
N LEU A 225 34.39 5.08 -4.89
CA LEU A 225 34.12 3.94 -4.01
C LEU A 225 34.41 4.17 -2.52
N ASN A 226 34.81 5.38 -2.11
CA ASN A 226 35.09 5.72 -0.70
C ASN A 226 34.38 7.00 -0.24
N GLY A 227 33.05 6.99 -0.21
CA GLY A 227 32.29 8.15 0.26
C GLY A 227 30.85 7.86 0.67
N ALA A 228 30.65 7.07 1.74
CA ALA A 228 29.62 7.29 2.77
C ALA A 228 29.49 6.08 3.71
N ALA A 229 30.52 5.87 4.55
CA ALA A 229 30.37 5.22 5.84
C ALA A 229 31.08 6.11 6.88
N ASN A 230 30.51 6.15 8.10
CA ASN A 230 30.86 6.93 9.30
C ASN A 230 30.32 8.38 9.34
N ASN A 231 29.77 8.90 10.45
CA ASN A 231 29.57 8.40 11.81
C ASN A 231 28.65 9.36 12.58
N SER A 232 27.62 8.82 13.23
CA SER A 232 27.01 9.34 14.46
C SER A 232 26.07 8.21 14.92
N GLY A 233 26.38 7.36 15.90
CA GLY A 233 26.96 7.65 17.20
C GLY A 233 25.82 7.72 18.21
N MET A 234 25.84 6.82 19.21
CA MET A 234 24.93 6.70 20.38
C MET A 234 23.68 5.82 20.15
N ALA A 235 23.29 4.89 21.02
CA ALA A 235 23.86 4.35 22.25
C ALA A 235 23.29 2.93 22.46
N LEU A 236 24.13 2.01 22.95
CA LEU A 236 23.71 0.71 23.45
C LEU A 236 22.98 0.89 24.79
N ASN A 237 21.78 0.35 24.89
CA ASN A 237 21.21 -0.01 26.18
C ASN A 237 20.76 -1.46 26.11
N ASP A 238 21.62 -2.33 26.64
CA ASP A 238 21.33 -3.71 26.99
C ASP A 238 20.35 -3.73 28.16
N GLY A 239 19.12 -4.13 27.87
CA GLY A 239 18.04 -4.29 28.84
C GLY A 239 17.43 -5.68 28.76
N SER A 240 18.27 -6.69 28.96
CA SER A 240 17.87 -8.06 29.24
C SER A 240 16.84 -8.11 30.37
N SER A 241 15.64 -8.60 30.07
CA SER A 241 14.94 -9.54 30.95
C SER A 241 13.79 -10.21 30.19
N SER A 242 13.97 -11.47 29.82
CA SER A 242 12.83 -12.39 29.73
C SER A 242 12.20 -12.56 31.11
N PRO A 243 10.92 -12.93 31.16
CA PRO A 243 10.66 -14.30 31.55
C PRO A 243 9.67 -15.02 30.64
N ALA A 244 9.91 -16.32 30.58
CA ALA A 244 9.05 -17.34 30.05
C ALA A 244 7.71 -17.44 30.79
N LEU A 245 6.79 -18.18 30.15
CA LEU A 245 5.54 -18.76 30.65
C LEU A 245 4.29 -17.88 30.53
N LEU A 246 3.50 -18.16 29.49
CA LEU A 246 2.09 -18.54 29.66
C LEU A 246 1.59 -19.24 28.39
N ARG A 247 1.68 -20.57 28.42
CA ARG A 247 0.91 -21.46 27.56
C ARG A 247 -0.58 -21.29 27.91
N VAL A 248 -1.40 -21.07 26.87
CA VAL A 248 -2.79 -21.56 26.72
C VAL A 248 -3.78 -21.09 27.81
N PRO A 249 -4.77 -20.23 27.43
CA PRO A 249 -6.05 -20.80 26.99
C PRO A 249 -6.80 -19.90 25.98
N LEU A 250 -6.37 -19.83 24.72
CA LEU A 250 -7.19 -19.21 23.66
C LEU A 250 -8.21 -20.19 23.04
N LEU A 251 -8.13 -21.49 23.38
CA LEU A 251 -9.03 -22.52 22.84
C LEU A 251 -10.35 -22.68 23.63
N LEU A 252 -10.51 -22.04 24.79
CA LEU A 252 -11.77 -22.10 25.56
C LEU A 252 -12.79 -21.02 25.17
N LEU A 253 -12.38 -19.98 24.44
CA LEU A 253 -13.29 -18.88 24.08
C LEU A 253 -14.18 -19.24 22.87
N LEU A 254 -13.70 -20.13 21.98
CA LEU A 254 -14.44 -20.58 20.79
C LEU A 254 -15.59 -21.57 21.08
N LEU A 255 -15.64 -22.19 22.27
CA LEU A 255 -16.74 -23.09 22.65
C LEU A 255 -17.94 -22.36 23.28
N SER A 256 -17.79 -21.08 23.67
CA SER A 256 -18.86 -20.32 24.33
C SER A 256 -19.87 -19.69 23.36
N VAL A 257 -19.51 -19.52 22.08
CA VAL A 257 -20.38 -18.87 21.08
C VAL A 257 -21.27 -19.87 20.32
N LEU A 258 -20.95 -21.17 20.37
CA LEU A 258 -21.73 -22.21 19.68
C LEU A 258 -22.88 -22.80 20.50
N GLY A 259 -23.03 -22.41 21.77
CA GLY A 259 -24.05 -22.95 22.69
C GLY A 259 -25.35 -22.14 22.81
N CYS A 260 -25.43 -20.92 22.26
CA CYS A 260 -26.59 -20.03 22.47
C CYS A 260 -27.69 -20.12 21.41
N MET A 261 -27.59 -21.00 20.41
CA MET A 261 -28.59 -21.12 19.33
C MET A 261 -29.55 -22.30 19.50
N ALA A 262 -29.53 -23.01 20.64
CA ALA A 262 -30.39 -24.17 20.87
C ALA A 262 -31.03 -24.15 22.27
N VAL A 263 -31.82 -23.11 22.59
CA VAL A 263 -33.02 -23.12 23.44
C VAL A 263 -33.58 -21.69 23.39
N CYS A 264 -34.57 -21.46 22.52
CA CYS A 264 -35.66 -20.50 22.64
C CYS A 264 -36.63 -20.74 21.49
#